data_AF-A0A4Q9GV41-F1
#
_entry.id   AF-A0A4Q9GV41-F1
#
_cell.length_a   1.000
_cell.length_b   1.000
_cell.length_c   1.000
_cell.angle_alpha   90.00
_cell.angle_beta   90.00
_cell.angle_gamma   90.00
#
_symmetry.space_group_name_H-M   'P 1'
#
loop_
_entity.id
_entity.type
_entity.pdbx_description
1 polymer ?
#
loop_
_entity_poly.entity_id
_entity_poly.type
_entity_poly.pdbx_seq_one_letter_code
_entity_poly.pdbx_strand_id
1 'polypeptide(L)'
;MMTRSRRAAPAAPARAQSGRRSTKKDGGVDAAGRPRRHPNAGNSWRRRHARWLRKQLAAPDGSGGKVRWYSIFKFKGLESDAIIITDVNPAAVAFADTHALNLPDMMYVGMTRAKYHCVVLDSAEVLAKQLA
;
A
#
# COMPACT_ATOMS: atom_id res chain seq x y z
N MET A 1 29.18 35.71 -50.48
CA MET A 1 28.12 36.03 -51.46
C MET A 1 27.14 34.86 -51.49
N MET A 2 25.84 35.13 -51.62
CA MET A 2 24.70 34.18 -51.57
C MET A 2 24.08 33.90 -50.20
N THR A 3 23.25 34.88 -49.84
CA THR A 3 22.08 34.83 -48.97
C THR A 3 21.15 33.65 -49.30
N ARG A 4 20.74 32.87 -48.29
CA ARG A 4 19.53 32.03 -48.38
C ARG A 4 18.51 32.49 -47.35
N SER A 5 17.54 33.21 -47.91
CA SER A 5 16.26 33.64 -47.34
C SER A 5 15.57 32.52 -46.55
N ARG A 6 15.33 32.76 -45.25
CA ARG A 6 14.40 31.96 -44.44
C ARG A 6 12.98 32.39 -44.80
N ARG A 7 12.28 31.59 -45.62
CA ARG A 7 10.83 31.72 -45.80
C ARG A 7 10.12 31.35 -44.51
N ALA A 8 9.27 32.26 -44.04
CA ALA A 8 8.35 32.06 -42.93
C ALA A 8 7.34 30.95 -43.26
N ALA A 9 7.10 30.05 -42.30
CA ALA A 9 6.03 29.06 -42.37
C ALA A 9 4.68 29.71 -42.04
N PRO A 10 3.58 29.35 -42.73
CA PRO A 10 2.25 29.90 -42.46
C PRO A 10 1.66 29.38 -41.15
N ALA A 11 0.94 30.27 -40.47
CA ALA A 11 0.25 30.04 -39.20
C ALA A 11 -0.80 28.90 -39.29
N ALA A 12 -0.83 28.04 -38.26
CA ALA A 12 -1.82 27.00 -38.12
C ALA A 12 -3.22 27.59 -37.86
N PRO A 13 -4.30 27.04 -38.46
CA PRO A 13 -5.65 27.52 -38.24
C PRO A 13 -6.17 27.20 -36.83
N ALA A 14 -6.87 28.17 -36.26
CA ALA A 14 -7.49 28.14 -34.94
C ALA A 14 -8.36 26.90 -34.74
N ARG A 15 -8.07 26.15 -33.67
CA ARG A 15 -8.88 25.01 -33.22
C ARG A 15 -10.22 25.52 -32.74
N ALA A 16 -11.27 25.25 -33.51
CA ALA A 16 -12.65 25.53 -33.15
C ALA A 16 -12.99 24.92 -31.78
N GLN A 17 -13.41 25.76 -30.84
CA GLN A 17 -13.93 25.33 -29.55
C GLN A 17 -15.26 24.61 -29.80
N SER A 18 -15.26 23.27 -29.76
CA SER A 18 -16.50 22.49 -29.80
C SER A 18 -17.25 22.72 -28.49
N GLY A 19 -18.24 23.61 -28.49
CA GLY A 19 -19.17 23.79 -27.40
C GLY A 19 -19.89 22.47 -27.08
N ARG A 20 -19.52 21.82 -25.97
CA ARG A 20 -20.40 20.83 -25.34
C ARG A 20 -21.60 21.59 -24.79
N ARG A 21 -22.65 21.67 -25.60
CA ARG A 21 -23.98 22.09 -25.17
C ARG A 21 -24.45 21.10 -24.11
N SER A 22 -24.33 21.49 -22.84
CA SER A 22 -24.97 20.81 -21.72
C SER A 22 -26.48 20.86 -21.94
N THR A 23 -27.06 19.75 -22.41
CA THR A 23 -28.50 19.57 -22.37
C THR A 23 -28.88 19.40 -20.90
N LYS A 24 -29.26 20.50 -20.26
CA LYS A 24 -29.97 20.51 -18.98
C LYS A 24 -31.19 19.61 -19.20
N LYS A 25 -31.12 18.37 -18.71
CA LYS A 25 -32.19 17.39 -18.85
C LYS A 25 -33.26 17.82 -17.85
N ASP A 26 -34.24 18.56 -18.36
CA ASP A 26 -35.35 19.09 -17.56
C ASP A 26 -35.98 17.94 -16.76
N GLY A 27 -36.07 18.18 -15.45
CA GLY A 27 -36.58 17.21 -14.49
C GLY A 27 -38.03 16.91 -14.78
N GLY A 28 -38.27 15.77 -15.44
CA GLY A 28 -39.63 15.27 -15.67
C GLY A 28 -40.36 15.09 -14.34
N VAL A 29 -41.58 15.60 -14.30
CA VAL A 29 -42.46 15.61 -13.12
C VAL A 29 -43.44 14.42 -13.25
N ASP A 30 -43.88 13.84 -12.13
CA ASP A 30 -44.92 12.80 -12.13
C ASP A 30 -46.34 13.41 -12.24
N ALA A 31 -47.37 12.58 -12.39
CA ALA A 31 -48.77 13.02 -12.54
C ALA A 31 -49.31 13.81 -11.33
N ALA A 32 -48.58 13.82 -10.21
CA ALA A 32 -48.90 14.55 -8.99
C ALA A 32 -48.02 15.80 -8.79
N GLY A 33 -47.26 16.23 -9.82
CA GLY A 33 -46.47 17.45 -9.74
C GLY A 33 -45.14 17.33 -8.96
N ARG A 34 -44.70 16.11 -8.62
CA ARG A 34 -43.43 15.88 -7.91
C ARG A 34 -42.28 15.54 -8.87
N PRO A 35 -41.05 16.00 -8.58
CA PRO A 35 -39.89 15.64 -9.41
C PRO A 35 -39.70 14.12 -9.40
N ARG A 36 -39.62 13.50 -10.58
CA ARG A 36 -39.40 12.04 -10.71
C ARG A 36 -38.07 11.67 -10.05
N ARG A 37 -38.12 11.06 -8.87
CA ARG A 37 -36.92 10.49 -8.21
C ARG A 37 -36.37 9.37 -9.09
N HIS A 38 -35.11 9.50 -9.49
CA HIS A 38 -34.40 8.43 -10.19
C HIS A 38 -34.31 7.19 -9.26
N PRO A 39 -34.81 6.01 -9.68
CA PRO A 39 -34.95 4.84 -8.78
C PRO A 39 -33.62 4.27 -8.26
N ASN A 40 -32.48 4.75 -8.75
CA ASN A 40 -31.14 4.27 -8.38
C ASN A 40 -30.31 5.24 -7.50
N ALA A 41 -30.91 6.33 -6.97
CA ALA A 41 -30.18 7.32 -6.18
C ALA A 41 -29.64 6.79 -4.84
N GLY A 42 -30.29 5.78 -4.25
CA GLY A 42 -29.94 5.17 -2.95
C GLY A 42 -28.67 4.31 -2.96
N ASN A 43 -28.12 3.97 -4.13
CA ASN A 43 -27.12 2.91 -4.27
C ASN A 43 -25.70 3.45 -4.51
N SER A 44 -25.57 4.75 -4.82
CA SER A 44 -24.30 5.38 -5.20
C SER A 44 -23.42 5.67 -3.98
N TRP A 45 -24.02 6.06 -2.86
CA TRP A 45 -23.32 6.34 -1.60
C TRP A 45 -22.72 5.08 -0.97
N ARG A 46 -23.50 3.99 -0.90
CA ARG A 46 -23.01 2.68 -0.43
C ARG A 46 -21.82 2.18 -1.26
N ARG A 47 -21.86 2.31 -2.60
CA ARG A 47 -20.75 1.89 -3.46
C ARG A 47 -19.51 2.76 -3.29
N ARG A 48 -19.68 4.09 -3.10
CA ARG A 48 -18.56 5.01 -2.84
C ARG A 48 -17.91 4.76 -1.48
N HIS A 49 -18.71 4.63 -0.43
CA HIS A 49 -18.22 4.32 0.92
C HIS A 49 -17.58 2.94 1.02
N ALA A 50 -18.17 1.90 0.42
CA ALA A 50 -17.57 0.57 0.43
C ALA A 50 -16.19 0.54 -0.26
N ARG A 51 -15.99 1.35 -1.32
CA ARG A 51 -14.71 1.44 -2.02
C ARG A 51 -13.67 2.20 -1.20
N TRP A 52 -14.06 3.30 -0.56
CA TRP A 52 -13.21 4.05 0.36
C TRP A 52 -12.81 3.20 1.57
N LEU A 53 -13.78 2.52 2.19
CA LEU A 53 -13.54 1.70 3.38
C LEU A 53 -12.62 0.51 3.07
N ARG A 54 -12.82 -0.18 1.94
CA ARG A 54 -11.90 -1.24 1.49
C ARG A 54 -10.49 -0.73 1.21
N LYS A 55 -10.34 0.53 0.76
CA LYS A 55 -9.03 1.16 0.57
C LYS A 55 -8.34 1.47 1.90
N GLN A 56 -9.11 1.88 2.92
CA GLN A 56 -8.58 2.15 4.26
C GLN A 56 -8.24 0.87 5.04
N LEU A 57 -9.02 -0.20 4.83
CA LEU A 57 -8.84 -1.51 5.48
C LEU A 57 -7.92 -2.46 4.71
N ALA A 58 -7.44 -2.05 3.54
CA ALA A 58 -6.42 -2.82 2.83
C ALA A 58 -5.14 -2.79 3.66
N ALA A 59 -4.59 -3.97 3.99
CA ALA A 59 -3.32 -4.07 4.70
C ALA A 59 -2.28 -3.17 3.99
N PRO A 60 -1.63 -2.23 4.70
CA PRO A 60 -0.82 -1.18 4.10
C PRO A 60 0.37 -1.70 3.29
N ASP A 61 0.72 -2.97 3.46
CA ASP A 61 1.81 -3.68 2.79
C ASP A 61 1.37 -4.49 1.56
N GLY A 62 0.09 -4.45 1.17
CA GLY A 62 -0.42 -5.19 0.01
C GLY A 62 -0.52 -6.71 0.22
N SER A 63 -0.31 -7.20 1.45
CA SER A 63 -0.36 -8.63 1.78
C SER A 63 -1.76 -9.26 1.68
N GLY A 64 -2.81 -8.44 1.51
CA GLY A 64 -4.19 -8.90 1.51
C GLY A 64 -4.63 -9.45 2.87
N GLY A 65 -3.99 -9.02 3.97
CA GLY A 65 -4.26 -9.52 5.33
C GLY A 65 -3.56 -10.84 5.64
N LYS A 66 -2.60 -11.27 4.82
CA LYS A 66 -1.78 -12.46 5.09
C LYS A 66 -0.56 -12.09 5.93
N VAL A 67 -0.20 -12.96 6.88
CA VAL A 67 1.05 -12.82 7.63
C VAL A 67 2.21 -12.99 6.65
N ARG A 68 3.11 -12.00 6.59
CA ARG A 68 4.30 -12.06 5.75
C ARG A 68 5.44 -12.78 6.48
N TRP A 69 5.99 -13.81 5.85
CA TRP A 69 7.08 -14.61 6.40
C TRP A 69 8.40 -14.27 5.71
N TYR A 70 9.42 -13.93 6.51
CA TYR A 70 10.75 -13.60 6.03
C TYR A 70 11.81 -14.05 7.04
N SER A 71 12.99 -14.39 6.56
CA SER A 71 14.20 -14.38 7.38
C SER A 71 14.55 -12.94 7.77
N ILE A 72 15.22 -12.73 8.91
CA ILE A 72 15.69 -11.40 9.37
C ILE A 72 16.42 -10.63 8.27
N PHE A 73 17.30 -11.29 7.50
CA PHE A 73 18.05 -10.66 6.40
C PHE A 73 17.16 -10.05 5.31
N LYS A 74 16.13 -10.79 4.89
CA LYS A 74 15.19 -10.36 3.85
C LYS A 74 14.19 -9.31 4.35
N PHE A 75 14.01 -9.22 5.67
CA PHE A 75 13.14 -8.23 6.29
C PHE A 75 13.87 -6.94 6.71
N LYS A 76 15.20 -6.90 6.59
CA LYS A 76 16.00 -5.73 6.93
C LYS A 76 15.53 -4.50 6.14
N GLY A 77 15.32 -3.40 6.84
CA GLY A 77 14.86 -2.13 6.25
C GLY A 77 13.35 -2.03 6.04
N LEU A 78 12.59 -3.07 6.38
CA LEU A 78 11.13 -3.04 6.46
C LEU A 78 10.70 -2.92 7.93
N GLU A 79 9.49 -2.40 8.14
CA GLU A 79 8.89 -2.30 9.46
C GLU A 79 7.48 -2.90 9.45
N SER A 80 7.04 -3.35 10.63
CA SER A 80 5.67 -3.81 10.85
C SER A 80 5.16 -3.40 12.23
N ASP A 81 3.84 -3.31 12.36
CA ASP A 81 3.18 -2.95 13.62
C ASP A 81 3.50 -3.97 14.72
N ALA A 82 3.54 -5.26 14.36
CA ALA A 82 3.94 -6.35 15.22
C ALA A 82 4.92 -7.30 14.51
N ILE A 83 5.88 -7.83 15.25
CA ILE A 83 6.83 -8.86 14.77
C ILE A 83 6.83 -10.04 15.74
N ILE A 84 6.87 -11.23 15.14
CA ILE A 84 7.09 -12.48 15.84
C ILE A 84 8.39 -13.07 15.28
N ILE A 85 9.40 -13.22 16.12
CA ILE A 85 10.63 -13.94 15.78
C ILE A 85 10.48 -15.37 16.28
N THR A 86 10.62 -16.34 15.39
CA THR A 86 10.49 -17.76 15.68
C THR A 86 11.82 -18.47 15.50
N ASP A 87 11.85 -19.74 15.90
CA ASP A 87 12.97 -20.65 15.69
C ASP A 87 14.29 -20.15 16.31
N VAL A 88 14.19 -19.37 17.39
CA VAL A 88 15.34 -19.09 18.26
C VAL A 88 15.57 -20.36 19.08
N ASN A 89 16.61 -21.11 18.73
CA ASN A 89 16.93 -22.41 19.32
C ASN A 89 18.42 -22.71 19.12
N PRO A 90 18.97 -23.83 19.67
CA PRO A 90 20.38 -24.15 19.52
C PRO A 90 20.84 -24.31 18.06
N ALA A 91 19.95 -24.72 17.15
CA ALA A 91 20.26 -24.80 15.72
C ALA A 91 20.44 -23.41 15.10
N ALA A 92 19.68 -22.40 15.55
CA ALA A 92 19.88 -21.02 15.14
C ALA A 92 21.23 -20.45 15.64
N VAL A 93 21.67 -20.82 16.85
CA VAL A 93 23.00 -20.48 17.36
C VAL A 93 24.09 -21.11 16.49
N ALA A 94 24.00 -22.42 16.24
CA ALA A 94 24.96 -23.12 15.39
C ALA A 94 24.99 -22.58 13.95
N PHE A 95 23.84 -22.19 13.40
CA PHE A 95 23.75 -21.51 12.11
C PHE A 95 24.50 -20.17 12.13
N ALA A 96 24.31 -19.36 13.18
CA ALA A 96 25.00 -18.09 13.33
C ALA A 96 26.52 -18.29 13.36
N ASP A 97 27.01 -19.22 14.19
CA ASP A 97 28.43 -19.53 14.33
C ASP A 97 29.04 -20.03 13.00
N THR A 98 28.34 -20.93 12.30
CA THR A 98 28.80 -21.51 11.02
C THR A 98 28.96 -20.44 9.93
N HIS A 99 28.13 -19.40 9.97
CA HIS A 99 28.14 -18.33 8.97
C HIS A 99 28.88 -17.07 9.43
N ALA A 100 29.61 -17.13 10.55
CA ALA A 100 30.29 -15.99 11.17
C ALA A 100 29.36 -14.79 11.42
N LEU A 101 28.11 -15.09 11.79
CA LEU A 101 27.08 -14.13 12.12
C LEU A 101 26.98 -13.97 13.64
N ASN A 102 26.78 -12.75 14.10
CA ASN A 102 26.51 -12.47 15.50
C ASN A 102 25.00 -12.56 15.77
N LEU A 103 24.57 -13.57 16.55
CA LEU A 103 23.16 -13.79 16.86
C LEU A 103 22.50 -12.60 17.58
N PRO A 104 23.09 -12.03 18.66
CA PRO A 104 22.65 -10.77 19.24
C PRO A 104 22.40 -9.64 18.22
N ASP A 105 23.31 -9.44 17.26
CA ASP A 105 23.13 -8.39 16.24
C ASP A 105 21.97 -8.70 15.28
N MET A 106 21.80 -9.97 14.91
CA MET A 106 20.64 -10.41 14.11
C MET A 106 19.33 -10.17 14.87
N MET A 107 19.29 -10.54 16.15
CA MET A 107 18.13 -10.32 17.01
C MET A 107 17.83 -8.84 17.15
N TYR A 108 18.85 -8.00 17.37
CA TYR A 108 18.70 -6.55 17.39
C TYR A 108 18.06 -6.02 16.10
N VAL A 109 18.56 -6.45 14.93
CA VAL A 109 17.99 -6.04 13.63
C VAL A 109 16.54 -6.46 13.51
N GLY A 110 16.20 -7.72 13.85
CA GLY A 110 14.85 -8.26 13.75
C GLY A 110 13.86 -7.58 14.71
N MET A 111 14.23 -7.45 15.99
CA MET A 111 13.38 -6.90 17.05
C MET A 111 13.07 -5.41 16.81
N THR A 112 14.06 -4.65 16.33
CA THR A 112 13.90 -3.21 16.07
C THR A 112 13.03 -2.88 14.87
N ARG A 113 12.58 -3.87 14.09
CA ARG A 113 11.62 -3.63 13.00
C ARG A 113 10.17 -3.52 13.50
N ALA A 114 9.90 -3.88 14.75
CA ALA A 114 8.57 -3.80 15.36
C ALA A 114 8.26 -2.38 15.82
N LYS A 115 7.10 -1.84 15.43
CA LYS A 115 6.66 -0.50 15.89
C LYS A 115 6.01 -0.52 17.25
N TYR A 116 5.17 -1.52 17.53
CA TYR A 116 4.36 -1.58 18.75
C TYR A 116 4.60 -2.86 19.56
N HIS A 117 4.69 -4.01 18.90
CA HIS A 117 4.82 -5.30 19.59
C HIS A 117 5.90 -6.20 18.99
N CYS A 118 6.78 -6.71 19.84
CA CYS A 118 7.77 -7.71 19.49
C CYS A 118 7.60 -8.93 20.38
N VAL A 119 7.42 -10.11 19.78
CA VAL A 119 7.35 -11.39 20.47
C VAL A 119 8.49 -12.26 19.97
N VAL A 120 9.26 -12.84 20.88
CA VAL A 120 10.32 -13.79 20.55
C VAL A 120 9.91 -15.15 21.10
N LEU A 121 9.86 -16.14 20.22
CA LEU A 121 9.66 -17.53 20.58
C LEU A 121 11.02 -18.20 20.61
N ASP A 122 11.51 -18.43 21.83
CA ASP A 122 12.80 -19.05 22.09
C ASP A 122 12.64 -20.39 22.81
N SER A 123 13.62 -21.27 22.62
CA SER A 123 13.78 -22.48 23.40
C SER A 123 14.25 -22.18 24.83
N ALA A 124 13.82 -23.00 25.79
CA ALA A 124 14.24 -22.85 27.19
C ALA A 124 15.78 -22.90 27.37
N GLU A 125 16.47 -23.66 26.53
CA GLU A 125 17.92 -23.83 26.57
C GLU A 125 18.69 -22.56 26.19
N VAL A 126 18.25 -21.86 25.14
CA VAL A 126 18.88 -20.61 24.71
C VAL A 126 18.59 -19.50 25.73
N LEU A 127 17.37 -19.43 26.26
CA LEU A 127 17.03 -18.51 27.33
C LEU A 127 17.89 -18.75 28.58
N ALA A 128 18.07 -20.00 28.99
CA ALA A 128 18.90 -20.35 30.15
C ALA A 128 20.37 -19.92 29.98
N LYS A 129 20.93 -20.03 28.76
CA LYS A 129 22.30 -19.57 28.46
C LYS A 129 22.47 -18.05 28.50
N GLN A 130 21.41 -17.27 28.27
CA GLN A 130 21.48 -15.80 28.33
C GLN A 130 21.30 -15.25 29.75
N LEU A 131 20.76 -16.05 30.67
CA LEU A 131 20.53 -15.66 32.07
C LEU A 131 21.61 -16.18 33.05
N ALA A 132 22.52 -17.02 32.57
CA ALA A 132 23.65 -17.57 33.32
C ALA A 132 24.90 -16.69 33.18
#